data_AF-A0A3A5HEM1-F1
#
_entry.id   AF-A0A3A5HEM1-F1
#
_cell.length_a   1.000
_cell.length_b   1.000
_cell.length_c   1.000
_cell.angle_alpha   90.00
_cell.angle_beta   90.00
_cell.angle_gamma   90.00
#
_symmetry.space_group_name_H-M   'P 1'
#
loop_
_entity.id
_entity.type
_entity.pdbx_description
1 polymer ?
#
loop_
_entity_poly.entity_id
_entity_poly.type
_entity_poly.pdbx_seq_one_letter_code
_entity_poly.pdbx_strand_id
1 'polypeptide(L)' 'MAKEIKQLVVGITREGEIVVKSGRGKMYPVKKSADLKFDCEDLFQDLDKELFATIDTESQPWECISIE' A
#
# COMPACT_ATOMS: atom_id res chain seq x y z
N MET A 1 -4.45 15.34 9.68
CA MET A 1 -4.08 13.91 9.66
C MET A 1 -2.57 13.83 9.67
N ALA A 2 -1.97 12.71 10.09
CA ALA A 2 -0.52 12.54 9.94
C ALA A 2 -0.18 12.54 8.45
N LYS A 3 0.87 13.23 8.03
CA LYS A 3 1.31 13.35 6.62
C LYS A 3 1.41 11.98 5.96
N GLU A 4 2.01 11.04 6.68
CA GLU A 4 2.15 9.65 6.28
C GLU A 4 1.40 8.73 7.25
N ILE A 5 0.87 7.63 6.71
CA ILE A 5 0.27 6.56 7.51
C ILE A 5 0.71 5.19 7.01
N LYS A 6 1.13 4.32 7.94
CA LYS A 6 1.46 2.92 7.64
C LYS A 6 0.21 2.05 7.73
N GLN A 7 -0.02 1.19 6.74
CA GLN A 7 -1.14 0.26 6.70
C GLN A 7 -0.71 -1.09 6.14
N LEU A 8 -1.38 -2.16 6.56
CA LEU A 8 -1.08 -3.51 6.10
C LEU A 8 -1.47 -3.68 4.63
N VAL A 9 -0.57 -4.18 3.79
CA VAL A 9 -0.85 -4.56 2.41
C VAL A 9 -1.60 -5.89 2.41
N VAL A 10 -2.73 -5.94 1.72
CA VAL A 10 -3.56 -7.16 1.59
C VAL A 10 -3.73 -7.64 0.15
N GLY A 11 -3.18 -6.89 -0.81
CA GLY A 11 -3.14 -7.30 -2.21
C GLY A 11 -2.91 -6.15 -3.18
N ILE A 12 -2.92 -6.47 -4.47
CA ILE A 12 -2.88 -5.52 -5.57
C ILE A 12 -4.08 -5.76 -6.48
N THR A 13 -4.74 -4.68 -6.94
CA THR A 13 -5.83 -4.77 -7.92
C THR A 13 -5.28 -5.04 -9.32
N ARG A 14 -6.14 -5.49 -10.24
CA ARG A 14 -5.73 -5.69 -11.65
C ARG A 14 -5.26 -4.40 -12.33
N GLU A 15 -5.68 -3.23 -11.84
CA GLU A 15 -5.28 -1.91 -12.34
C GLU A 15 -3.95 -1.42 -11.72
N GLY A 16 -3.34 -2.22 -10.84
CA GLY A 16 -2.06 -1.90 -10.20
C GLY A 16 -2.17 -1.03 -8.95
N GLU A 17 -3.36 -0.89 -8.37
CA GLU A 17 -3.56 -0.21 -7.09
C GLU A 17 -3.21 -1.15 -5.93
N ILE A 18 -2.64 -0.60 -4.86
CA ILE A 18 -2.29 -1.37 -3.67
C ILE A 18 -3.49 -1.35 -2.74
N VAL A 19 -3.99 -2.52 -2.35
CA VAL A 19 -5.08 -2.65 -1.38
C VAL A 19 -4.47 -2.73 0.01
N VAL A 20 -4.87 -1.81 0.87
CA VAL A 20 -4.39 -1.74 2.25
C VAL A 20 -5.52 -1.96 3.25
N LYS A 21 -5.20 -2.52 4.42
CA LYS A 21 -6.11 -2.64 5.57
C LYS A 21 -5.68 -1.66 6.65
N SER A 22 -6.61 -0.78 7.01
CA SER A 22 -6.41 0.16 8.10
C SER A 22 -6.27 -0.52 9.46
N GLY A 23 -5.59 0.13 10.40
CA GLY A 23 -5.66 -0.24 11.82
C GLY A 23 -7.09 -0.25 12.42
N ARG A 24 -8.10 0.31 11.71
CA ARG A 24 -9.52 0.25 12.07
C ARG A 24 -10.29 -0.87 11.35
N GLY A 25 -9.59 -1.74 10.60
CA GLY A 25 -10.16 -2.88 9.88
C GLY A 25 -10.78 -2.57 8.52
N LYS A 26 -10.89 -1.30 8.11
CA LYS A 26 -11.37 -0.92 6.76
C LYS A 26 -10.30 -1.20 5.72
N MET A 27 -10.69 -1.80 4.59
CA MET A 27 -9.83 -2.01 3.44
C MET A 27 -10.16 -1.02 2.34
N TYR A 28 -9.15 -0.50 1.65
CA TYR A 28 -9.32 0.42 0.53
C TYR A 28 -8.11 0.39 -0.41
N PRO A 29 -8.30 0.70 -1.71
CA PRO A 29 -7.20 0.84 -2.65
C PRO A 29 -6.50 2.19 -2.45
N VAL A 30 -5.19 2.20 -2.70
CA VAL A 30 -4.35 3.40 -2.82
C VAL A 30 -3.54 3.33 -4.10
N LYS A 31 -3.37 4.48 -4.74
CA LYS A 31 -2.58 4.56 -5.98
C LYS A 31 -1.12 4.27 -5.67
N LYS A 32 -0.47 3.52 -6.55
CA LYS A 32 0.98 3.36 -6.50
C LYS A 32 1.64 4.67 -6.96
N SER A 33 2.56 5.22 -6.16
CA SER A 33 3.36 6.37 -6.58
C SER A 33 4.20 6.02 -7.81
N ALA A 34 4.42 6.98 -8.71
CA ALA A 34 5.16 6.77 -9.95
C ALA A 34 6.61 6.29 -9.71
N ASP A 35 7.19 6.66 -8.56
CA ASP A 35 8.55 6.29 -8.18
C ASP A 35 8.64 4.94 -7.43
N LEU A 36 7.50 4.38 -7.02
CA LEU A 36 7.48 3.11 -6.28
C LEU A 36 7.74 1.95 -7.26
N LYS A 37 8.85 1.24 -7.07
CA LYS A 37 9.15 -0.01 -7.79
C LYS A 37 8.70 -1.20 -6.94
N PHE A 38 7.44 -1.57 -7.09
CA PHE A 38 6.84 -2.72 -6.40
C PHE A 38 5.92 -3.47 -7.35
N ASP A 39 6.20 -4.73 -7.62
CA ASP A 39 5.42 -5.56 -8.53
C ASP A 39 4.66 -6.66 -7.78
N CYS A 40 3.76 -7.33 -8.49
CA CYS A 40 2.93 -8.39 -7.90
C CYS A 40 3.79 -9.51 -7.29
N GLU A 41 4.94 -9.80 -7.89
CA GLU A 41 5.88 -10.84 -7.46
C GLU A 41 6.48 -10.55 -6.07
N ASP A 42 6.63 -9.28 -5.69
CA ASP A 42 7.15 -8.87 -4.39
C ASP A 42 6.19 -9.23 -3.24
N LEU A 43 4.88 -9.33 -3.50
CA LEU A 43 3.90 -9.81 -2.51
C LEU A 43 4.09 -11.28 -2.12
N PHE A 44 4.73 -12.07 -2.99
CA PHE A 44 4.85 -13.52 -2.82
C PHE A 44 6.26 -13.95 -2.42
N GLN A 45 7.19 -13.02 -2.24
CA GLN A 45 8.57 -13.35 -1.85
C GLN A 45 8.66 -13.97 -0.47
N ASP A 46 7.79 -13.58 0.46
CA ASP A 46 7.81 -14.07 1.84
C ASP A 46 6.39 -14.15 2.42
N LEU A 47 5.75 -15.31 2.26
CA LEU A 47 4.34 -15.54 2.64
C LEU A 47 4.09 -15.49 4.16
N ASP A 48 5.15 -15.61 4.96
CA ASP A 48 5.09 -15.56 6.43
C ASP A 48 5.27 -14.13 6.97
N LYS A 49 5.59 -13.16 6.11
CA LYS A 49 5.77 -11.75 6.50
C LYS A 49 4.58 -10.89 6.13
N GLU A 50 4.20 -10.05 7.10
CA GLU A 50 3.26 -8.96 6.86
C GLU A 50 3.98 -7.81 6.15
N LEU A 51 3.43 -7.38 5.02
CA LEU A 51 3.92 -6.22 4.27
C LEU A 51 3.15 -4.96 4.68
N PHE A 52 3.83 -3.85 4.88
CA PHE A 52 3.22 -2.57 5.25
C PHE A 52 3.51 -1.50 4.20
N ALA A 53 2.45 -0.85 3.73
CA ALA A 53 2.52 0.31 2.84
C ALA A 53 2.55 1.60 3.64
N THR A 54 3.47 2.49 3.31
CA THR A 54 3.45 3.89 3.73
C THR A 54 2.65 4.70 2.71
N ILE A 55 1.61 5.39 3.19
CA ILE A 55 0.65 6.13 2.38
C ILE A 55 0.83 7.63 2.65
N ASP A 56 1.05 8.40 1.60
CA ASP A 56 0.98 9.86 1.64
C ASP A 56 -0.49 10.29 1.63
N THR A 57 -0.91 10.94 2.72
CA THR A 57 -2.27 11.45 2.88
C THR A 57 -2.45 12.89 2.39
N GLU A 58 -1.36 13.56 1.99
CA GLU A 58 -1.37 14.89 1.38
C GLU A 58 -1.64 14.82 -0.13
N SER A 59 -1.28 13.71 -0.79
CA SER A 59 -1.66 13.44 -2.18
C SER A 59 -3.17 13.24 -2.33
N GLN A 60 -3.76 13.76 -3.42
CA GLN A 60 -5.15 13.50 -3.80
C GLN A 60 -5.21 12.96 -5.24
N PRO A 61 -5.51 11.66 -5.44
CA PRO A 61 -5.84 10.63 -4.44
C PRO A 61 -4.64 10.23 -3.57
N TRP A 62 -4.89 9.55 -2.45
CA TRP A 62 -3.81 9.01 -1.59
C TRP A 62 -2.91 8.04 -2.36
N GLU A 63 -1.61 8.14 -2.10
CA GLU A 63 -0.58 7.38 -2.81
C GLU A 63 0.26 6.55 -1.85
N CYS A 64 0.55 5.31 -2.25
CA CYS A 64 1.55 4.48 -1.60
C CYS A 64 2.94 4.86 -2.14
N ILE A 65 3.80 5.30 -1.22
CA ILE A 65 5.14 5.81 -1.52
C ILE A 65 6.26 4.84 -1.13
N SER A 66 5.95 3.83 -0.30
CA SER A 66 6.91 2.80 0.13
C SER A 66 6.16 1.54 0.61
N ILE A 67 6.79 0.38 0.47
CA ILE A 67 6.35 -0.90 1.05
C ILE A 67 7.54 -1.54 1.79
N GLU A 68 7.30 -2.01 3.01
CA GLU A 68 8.28 -2.66 3.89
C GLU A 68 7.78 -4.04 4.36
#